data_AF-A0A255SNS6-F1
#
_entry.id   AF-A0A255SNS6-F1
#
_cell.length_a   1.000
_cell.length_b   1.000
_cell.length_c   1.000
_cell.angle_alpha   90.00
_cell.angle_beta   90.00
_cell.angle_gamma   90.00
#
_symmetry.space_group_name_H-M   'P 1'
#
loop_
_entity.id
_entity.type
_entity.pdbx_description
1 polymer ?
#
loop_
_entity_poly.entity_id
_entity_poly.type
_entity_poly.pdbx_seq_one_letter_code
_entity_poly.pdbx_strand_id
1 'polypeptide(L)'
;MDRLYTTNISSVDALWALIQGQSQNVKDALYQRMEEANRQRKTLQQQQYVSKSLKRAFAELEEARTTNKELPDASDLFKLIDKQ
;
A
#
# COMPACT_ATOMS: atom_id res chain seq x y z
N MET A 1 -44.96 -15.59 -17.67
CA MET A 1 -43.52 -15.67 -17.95
C MET A 1 -42.93 -14.29 -17.69
N ASP A 2 -42.87 -13.89 -16.42
CA ASP A 2 -42.31 -12.60 -16.03
C ASP A 2 -40.85 -12.78 -15.69
N ARG A 3 -39.98 -12.50 -16.67
CA ARG A 3 -38.54 -12.38 -16.44
C ARG A 3 -38.33 -11.11 -15.63
N LEU A 4 -38.24 -11.25 -14.31
CA LEU A 4 -37.68 -10.23 -13.44
C LEU A 4 -36.23 -10.01 -13.90
N TYR A 5 -36.02 -8.97 -14.70
CA TYR A 5 -34.69 -8.47 -15.03
C TYR A 5 -34.09 -7.91 -13.75
N THR A 6 -33.44 -8.77 -12.97
CA THR A 6 -32.52 -8.30 -11.93
C THR A 6 -31.30 -7.80 -12.68
N THR A 7 -31.31 -6.54 -13.08
CA THR A 7 -30.13 -5.86 -13.58
C THR A 7 -29.07 -6.02 -12.49
N ASN A 8 -28.08 -6.89 -12.72
CA ASN A 8 -26.91 -7.05 -11.85
C ASN A 8 -26.09 -5.77 -11.99
N ILE A 9 -26.56 -4.70 -11.35
CA ILE A 9 -25.83 -3.45 -11.27
C ILE A 9 -24.67 -3.71 -10.31
N SER A 10 -23.44 -3.55 -10.81
CA SER A 10 -22.26 -3.61 -9.95
C SER A 10 -22.44 -2.60 -8.83
N SER A 11 -22.19 -3.03 -7.59
CA SER A 11 -22.24 -2.14 -6.42
C SER A 11 -21.31 -0.94 -6.59
N VAL A 12 -20.21 -1.11 -7.33
CA VAL A 12 -19.28 -0.03 -7.69
C VAL A 12 -19.95 1.00 -8.60
N ASP A 13 -20.69 0.56 -9.61
CA ASP A 13 -21.37 1.45 -10.56
C ASP A 13 -22.53 2.20 -9.89
N ALA A 14 -23.25 1.54 -8.99
CA ALA A 14 -24.30 2.18 -8.18
C ALA A 14 -23.73 3.27 -7.26
N LEU A 15 -22.61 2.98 -6.57
CA LEU A 15 -21.93 3.95 -5.73
C LEU A 15 -21.35 5.10 -6.55
N TRP A 16 -20.81 4.83 -7.74
CA TRP A 16 -20.31 5.86 -8.64
C TRP A 16 -21.42 6.80 -9.10
N ALA A 17 -22.58 6.27 -9.49
CA ALA A 17 -23.75 7.07 -9.84
C ALA A 17 -24.22 7.97 -8.69
N LEU A 18 -24.22 7.45 -7.45
CA LEU A 18 -24.56 8.21 -6.25
C LEU A 18 -23.59 9.37 -6.01
N ILE A 19 -22.29 9.13 -6.19
CA ILE A 19 -21.24 10.16 -6.08
C ILE A 19 -21.42 11.22 -7.17
N GLN A 20 -21.72 10.81 -8.40
CA GLN A 20 -21.96 11.73 -9.52
C GLN A 20 -23.19 12.62 -9.31
N GLY A 21 -24.20 12.13 -8.60
CA GLY A 21 -25.40 12.90 -8.22
C GLY A 21 -25.19 13.91 -7.09
N GLN A 22 -24.06 13.91 -6.39
CA GLN A 22 -23.77 14.87 -5.32
C GLN A 22 -23.36 16.25 -5.85
N SER A 23 -23.45 17.27 -4.98
CA SER A 23 -22.94 18.60 -5.27
C SER A 23 -21.41 18.61 -5.40
N GLN A 24 -20.87 19.59 -6.14
CA GLN A 24 -19.43 19.70 -6.37
C GLN A 24 -18.63 19.78 -5.07
N ASN A 25 -19.11 20.54 -4.08
CA ASN A 25 -18.46 20.65 -2.77
C ASN A 25 -18.34 19.30 -2.05
N VAL A 26 -19.34 18.42 -2.18
CA VAL A 26 -19.33 17.08 -1.57
C VAL A 26 -18.35 16.17 -2.31
N LYS A 27 -18.29 16.26 -3.64
CA LYS A 27 -17.29 15.54 -4.45
C LYS A 27 -15.88 15.97 -4.06
N ASP A 28 -15.61 17.26 -3.97
CA ASP A 28 -14.29 17.81 -3.63
C ASP A 28 -13.85 17.37 -2.22
N ALA A 29 -14.75 17.44 -1.23
CA ALA A 29 -14.47 16.95 0.12
C ALA A 29 -14.21 15.43 0.17
N LEU A 30 -14.95 14.65 -0.62
CA LEU A 30 -14.75 13.21 -0.74
C LEU A 30 -13.38 12.89 -1.37
N TYR A 31 -13.00 13.60 -2.44
CA TYR A 31 -11.70 13.45 -3.09
C TYR A 31 -10.55 13.79 -2.14
N GLN A 32 -10.64 14.90 -1.40
CA GLN A 32 -9.63 15.27 -0.41
C GLN A 32 -9.43 14.19 0.67
N ARG A 33 -10.53 13.65 1.22
CA ARG A 33 -10.45 12.55 2.19
C ARG A 33 -9.87 11.27 1.60
N MET A 34 -10.19 10.97 0.34
CA MET A 34 -9.63 9.80 -0.36
C MET A 34 -8.12 9.96 -0.55
N GLU A 35 -7.64 11.14 -0.92
CA GLU A 35 -6.21 11.43 -1.06
C GLU A 35 -5.46 11.34 0.27
N GLU A 36 -6.03 11.85 1.35
CA GLU A 36 -5.49 11.71 2.71
C GLU A 36 -5.38 10.25 3.14
N ALA A 37 -6.44 9.46 2.96
CA ALA A 37 -6.44 8.03 3.26
C ALA A 37 -5.40 7.28 2.41
N ASN A 38 -5.23 7.65 1.14
CA ASN A 38 -4.23 7.03 0.27
C ASN A 38 -2.80 7.39 0.71
N ARG A 39 -2.55 8.65 1.10
CA ARG A 39 -1.26 9.06 1.67
C ARG A 39 -0.94 8.28 2.94
N GLN A 40 -1.90 8.15 3.87
CA GLN A 40 -1.72 7.38 5.09
C GLN A 40 -1.42 5.89 4.80
N ARG A 41 -2.15 5.28 3.86
CA ARG A 41 -1.89 3.89 3.43
C ARG A 41 -0.48 3.71 2.86
N LYS A 42 -0.03 4.64 2.00
CA LYS A 42 1.35 4.61 1.46
C LYS A 42 2.39 4.76 2.55
N THR A 43 2.18 5.66 3.51
CA THR A 43 3.08 5.82 4.67
C THR A 43 3.15 4.56 5.52
N LEU A 44 2.00 3.92 5.80
CA LEU A 44 1.97 2.65 6.53
C LEU A 44 2.69 1.52 5.78
N GLN A 45 2.49 1.41 4.46
CA GLN A 45 3.21 0.46 3.62
C GLN A 45 4.72 0.71 3.65
N GLN A 46 5.14 1.96 3.56
CA GLN A 46 6.56 2.33 3.64
C GLN A 46 7.15 2.00 5.01
N GLN A 47 6.43 2.29 6.10
CA GLN A 47 6.87 1.93 7.46
C GLN A 47 7.00 0.42 7.64
N GLN A 48 6.07 -0.37 7.08
CA GLN A 48 6.15 -1.82 7.09
C GLN A 48 7.34 -2.34 6.28
N TYR A 49 7.60 -1.75 5.12
CA TYR A 49 8.75 -2.09 4.29
C TYR A 49 10.07 -1.80 5.02
N VAL A 50 10.22 -0.61 5.59
CA VAL A 50 11.40 -0.21 6.38
C VAL A 50 11.56 -1.07 7.63
N SER A 51 10.47 -1.41 8.33
CA SER A 51 10.54 -2.29 9.49
C SER A 51 11.04 -3.70 9.13
N LYS A 52 10.58 -4.24 7.98
CA LYS A 52 11.06 -5.54 7.48
C LYS A 52 12.52 -5.49 7.07
N SER A 53 12.95 -4.43 6.38
CA SER A 53 14.35 -4.29 5.97
C SER A 53 15.28 -4.13 7.17
N LEU A 54 14.88 -3.34 8.18
CA LEU A 54 15.67 -3.18 9.42
C LEU A 54 15.77 -4.48 10.21
N LYS A 55 14.65 -5.22 10.38
CA LYS A 55 14.68 -6.52 11.06
C LYS A 55 15.62 -7.51 10.38
N ARG A 56 15.66 -7.49 9.05
CA ARG A 56 16.55 -8.35 8.26
C ARG A 56 18.01 -7.93 8.41
N ALA A 57 18.31 -6.63 8.33
CA ALA A 57 19.65 -6.11 8.55
C ALA A 57 20.18 -6.42 9.96
N PHE A 58 19.33 -6.33 10.99
CA PHE A 58 19.71 -6.73 12.36
C PHE A 58 19.94 -8.23 12.50
N ALA A 59 19.14 -9.07 11.83
CA ALA A 59 19.36 -10.52 11.82
C ALA A 59 20.69 -10.88 11.15
N GLU A 60 21.00 -10.27 10.00
CA GLU A 60 22.25 -10.48 9.27
C GLU A 60 23.47 -9.94 10.05
N LEU A 61 23.33 -8.84 10.79
CA LEU A 61 24.34 -8.32 11.71
C LEU A 61 24.61 -9.29 12.88
N GLU A 62 23.57 -9.86 13.48
CA GLU A 62 23.73 -10.82 14.58
C GLU A 62 24.33 -12.15 14.09
N GLU A 63 23.99 -12.58 12.87
CA GLU A 63 24.57 -13.76 12.21
C GLU A 63 26.05 -13.54 11.83
N ALA A 64 26.42 -12.33 11.37
CA ALA A 64 27.81 -11.97 11.12
C ALA A 64 28.64 -11.88 12.43
N ARG A 65 28.03 -11.36 13.51
CA ARG A 65 28.62 -11.29 14.85
C ARG A 65 28.90 -12.67 15.44
N THR A 66 28.00 -13.63 15.21
CA THR A 66 28.19 -15.02 15.65
C THR A 66 29.18 -15.81 14.80
N THR A 67 29.44 -15.37 13.55
CA THR A 67 30.28 -16.10 12.58
C THR A 67 31.68 -15.48 12.36
N ASN A 68 32.03 -14.38 13.04
CA ASN A 68 33.34 -13.71 12.98
C ASN A 68 33.84 -13.46 11.54
N LYS A 69 32.94 -13.07 10.63
CA LYS A 69 33.24 -12.70 9.23
C LYS A 69 33.01 -11.20 9.03
N GLU A 70 33.95 -10.55 8.34
CA GLU A 70 33.86 -9.12 8.00
C GLU A 70 32.55 -8.78 7.29
N LEU A 71 31.90 -7.72 7.77
CA LEU A 71 30.60 -7.24 7.29
C LEU A 71 30.70 -6.71 5.86
N PRO A 72 29.82 -7.13 4.93
CA PRO A 72 29.70 -6.48 3.63
C PRO A 72 29.16 -5.05 3.77
N ASP A 73 29.59 -4.16 2.87
CA ASP A 73 29.21 -2.74 2.84
C ASP A 73 27.68 -2.59 2.82
N ALA A 74 27.15 -1.78 3.75
CA ALA A 74 25.72 -1.53 3.89
C ALA A 74 25.07 -0.96 2.61
N SER A 75 25.88 -0.38 1.71
CA SER A 75 25.45 0.11 0.40
C SER A 75 25.00 -1.00 -0.56
N ASP A 76 25.46 -2.24 -0.37
CA ASP A 76 25.12 -3.37 -1.24
C ASP A 76 23.81 -4.08 -0.82
N LEU A 77 23.35 -3.89 0.41
CA LEU A 77 22.05 -4.37 0.89
C LEU A 77 20.88 -3.73 0.12
N PHE A 78 21.07 -2.52 -0.40
CA PHE A 78 20.05 -1.82 -1.18
C PHE A 78 20.05 -2.20 -2.67
N LYS A 79 21.18 -2.66 -3.21
CA LYS A 79 21.31 -3.01 -4.64
C LYS A 79 20.79 -4.40 -4.98
N LEU A 80 20.77 -5.31 -4.01
CA LEU A 80 20.30 -6.69 -4.22
C LEU A 80 18.77 -6.82 -4.29
N ILE A 81 18.04 -5.78 -3.89
CA ILE A 81 16.57 -5.79 -3.88
C ILE A 81 15.99 -5.37 -5.24
N ASP A 82 16.75 -4.69 -6.10
CA ASP A 82 16.32 -4.24 -7.45
C ASP A 82 16.39 -5.35 -8.53
N LYS A 83 16.72 -6.59 -8.15
CA LYS A 83 16.89 -7.74 -9.07
C LYS A 83 15.88 -8.87 -8.90
N GLN A 84 14.79 -8.68 -8.14
CA GLN A 84 13.70 -9.66 -8.03
C GLN A 84 12.37 -9.13 -8.56
#